data_AF-A0AAD5FNL0-F1
#
_entry.id   AF-A0AAD5FNL0-F1
#
_cell.length_a   1.000
_cell.length_b   1.000
_cell.length_c   1.000
_cell.angle_alpha   90.00
_cell.angle_beta   90.00
_cell.angle_gamma   90.00
#
_symmetry.space_group_name_H-M   'P 1'
#
loop_
_entity.id
_entity.type
_entity.pdbx_description
1 polymer ?
#
loop_
_entity_poly.entity_id
_entity_poly.type
_entity_poly.pdbx_seq_one_letter_code
_entity_poly.pdbx_strand_id
1 'polypeptide(L)' 'MKRQFALLLVLLIILALNSKGMEAASFPWSCASLNGVCRQGVCLPAELYFGSLDCGKEFLCCVSHIL' A
#
# COMPACT_ATOMS: atom_id res chain seq x y z
N MET A 1 5.04 38.92 1.91
CA MET A 1 5.51 38.13 0.75
C MET A 1 6.82 37.38 0.97
N LYS A 2 7.97 38.00 1.32
CA LYS A 2 9.26 37.26 1.49
C LYS A 2 9.29 36.22 2.62
N ARG A 3 8.69 36.53 3.79
CA ARG A 3 8.63 35.62 4.95
C ARG A 3 7.74 34.39 4.72
N GLN A 4 6.66 34.58 3.98
CA GLN A 4 5.70 33.53 3.64
C GLN A 4 6.35 32.50 2.69
N PHE A 5 7.15 32.99 1.74
CA PHE A 5 7.93 32.15 0.84
C PHE A 5 9.01 31.35 1.57
N ALA A 6 9.68 31.96 2.56
CA ALA A 6 10.65 31.27 3.40
C ALA A 6 10.00 30.16 4.25
N LEU A 7 8.83 30.40 4.82
CA LEU A 7 8.06 29.37 5.56
C LEU A 7 7.62 28.23 4.66
N LEU A 8 7.16 28.53 3.44
CA LEU A 8 6.81 27.53 2.42
C LEU A 8 8.01 26.66 2.05
N LEU A 9 9.18 27.28 1.83
CA LEU A 9 10.43 26.56 1.54
C LEU A 9 10.83 25.63 2.68
N VAL A 10 10.78 26.11 3.93
CA VAL A 10 11.10 25.29 5.11
C VAL A 10 10.13 24.10 5.23
N LEU A 11 8.83 24.34 5.02
CA LEU A 11 7.83 23.28 5.04
C LEU A 11 8.10 22.22 3.95
N LEU A 12 8.37 22.65 2.71
CA LEU A 12 8.69 21.74 1.61
C LEU A 12 9.96 20.90 1.88
N ILE A 13 10.98 21.50 2.49
CA ILE A 13 12.21 20.81 2.88
C ILE A 13 11.92 19.74 3.94
N ILE A 14 11.10 20.06 4.95
CA ILE A 14 10.69 19.09 5.99
C ILE A 14 9.91 17.93 5.37
N LEU A 15 9.00 18.21 4.42
CA LEU A 15 8.26 17.16 3.70
C LEU A 15 9.19 16.27 2.86
N ALA A 16 10.16 16.87 2.14
CA ALA A 16 11.11 16.13 1.32
C ALA A 16 12.10 15.27 2.15
N LEU A 17 12.45 15.74 3.35
CA LEU A 17 13.25 14.96 4.31
C LEU A 17 12.43 13.80 4.89
N ASN A 18 11.15 14.02 5.21
CA ASN A 18 10.25 12.96 5.69
C ASN A 18 9.90 11.94 4.59
N SER A 19 9.81 12.34 3.32
CA SER A 19 9.50 11.41 2.23
C SER A 19 10.59 10.37 2.01
N LYS A 20 11.83 10.63 2.46
CA LYS A 20 12.95 9.69 2.36
C LYS A 20 12.95 8.63 3.46
N GLY A 21 12.19 8.85 4.54
CA GLY A 21 11.86 7.83 5.55
C GLY A 21 10.54 7.11 5.31
N MET A 22 9.75 7.60 4.34
CA MET A 22 8.59 6.89 3.77
C MET A 22 9.07 6.04 2.60
N GLU A 23 9.95 5.09 2.90
CA GLU A 23 10.08 3.90 2.07
C GLU A 23 8.66 3.32 1.96
N ALA A 24 8.04 3.47 0.80
CA ALA A 24 6.73 2.94 0.50
C ALA A 24 5.58 3.43 1.40
N ALA A 25 5.01 4.59 1.05
CA ALA A 25 3.54 4.67 1.00
C ALA A 25 2.99 3.84 -0.19
N SER A 26 3.60 2.69 -0.50
CA SER A 26 2.80 1.58 -1.00
C SER A 26 1.83 1.32 0.13
N PHE A 27 0.58 1.71 -0.10
CA PHE A 27 -0.56 1.39 0.74
C PHE A 27 -0.38 0.04 1.44
N PRO A 28 -0.83 -0.12 2.70
CA PRO A 28 -0.73 -1.37 3.46
C PRO A 28 -1.68 -2.45 2.90
N TRP A 29 -1.82 -2.56 1.59
CA TRP A 29 -2.59 -3.58 0.90
C TRP A 29 -1.64 -4.66 0.38
N SER A 30 -0.72 -5.14 1.21
CA SER A 30 -0.10 -6.43 0.94
C SER A 30 -1.14 -7.52 1.21
N CYS A 31 -1.06 -8.67 0.55
CA CYS A 31 -2.00 -9.74 0.84
C CYS A 31 -2.01 -10.14 2.33
N ALA A 32 -0.82 -10.10 2.96
CA ALA A 32 -0.66 -10.35 4.39
C ALA A 32 -1.37 -9.30 5.26
N SER A 33 -1.37 -8.03 4.85
CA SER A 33 -2.06 -6.96 5.59
C SER A 33 -3.58 -7.09 5.55
N LEU A 34 -4.13 -7.74 4.51
CA LEU A 34 -5.55 -8.05 4.38
C LEU A 34 -5.91 -9.40 5.02
N ASN A 35 -4.98 -10.03 5.76
CA ASN A 35 -5.12 -11.39 6.27
C ASN A 35 -5.52 -12.41 5.17
N GLY A 36 -5.07 -12.12 3.94
CA GLY A 36 -5.34 -12.89 2.74
C GLY A 36 -4.29 -13.96 2.48
N VAL A 37 -4.67 -14.92 1.65
CA VAL A 37 -3.81 -16.02 1.20
C VAL A 37 -3.52 -15.88 -0.29
N CYS A 38 -2.26 -16.11 -0.65
CA CYS A 38 -1.84 -16.16 -2.03
C CYS A 38 -2.24 -17.50 -2.65
N ARG A 39 -3.13 -17.48 -3.64
CA ARG A 39 -3.56 -18.67 -4.39
C ARG A 39 -3.22 -18.53 -5.86
N GLN A 40 -2.85 -19.64 -6.48
CA GLN A 40 -2.59 -19.70 -7.92
C GLN A 40 -3.91 -19.93 -8.66
N GLY A 41 -4.24 -19.08 -9.63
CA GLY A 41 -5.42 -19.25 -10.47
C GLY A 41 -6.65 -18.48 -10.00
N VAL A 42 -7.48 -19.04 -9.10
CA VAL A 42 -8.77 -18.41 -8.68
C VAL A 42 -8.96 -18.47 -7.16
N CYS A 43 -9.64 -17.48 -6.59
CA CYS A 43 -10.06 -17.48 -5.20
C CYS A 43 -11.27 -18.42 -4.98
N LEU A 44 -11.46 -18.91 -3.75
CA LEU A 44 -12.68 -19.66 -3.41
C LEU A 44 -13.92 -18.74 -3.52
N PRO A 45 -15.12 -19.29 -3.77
CA PRO A 45 -16.34 -18.48 -3.89
C PRO A 45 -16.72 -17.69 -2.63
N ALA A 46 -16.17 -18.05 -1.46
CA ALA A 46 -16.32 -17.31 -0.20
C ALA A 46 -15.16 -16.32 0.09
N GLU A 47 -14.16 -16.26 -0.78
CA GLU A 47 -13.00 -15.37 -0.67
C GLU A 47 -13.16 -14.19 -1.65
N LEU A 48 -12.72 -13.01 -1.23
CA LEU A 48 -12.66 -11.83 -2.08
C LEU A 48 -11.33 -11.77 -2.82
N TYR A 49 -11.39 -11.48 -4.12
CA TYR A 49 -10.23 -11.30 -4.98
C TYR A 49 -9.70 -9.85 -4.91
N PHE A 50 -8.41 -9.71 -4.61
CA PHE A 50 -7.75 -8.40 -4.51
C PHE A 50 -6.56 -8.20 -5.48
N GLY A 51 -6.35 -9.11 -6.44
CA GLY A 51 -5.22 -9.02 -7.38
C GLY A 51 -3.90 -9.56 -6.85
N SER A 52 -2.78 -9.33 -7.54
CA SER A 52 -1.46 -9.91 -7.20
C SER A 52 -0.69 -9.16 -6.11
N LEU A 53 -1.39 -8.78 -5.03
CA LEU A 53 -0.85 -8.00 -3.90
C LEU A 53 0.29 -8.75 -3.17
N ASP A 54 1.53 -8.58 -3.62
CA ASP A 54 2.73 -9.24 -3.08
C ASP A 54 2.84 -10.77 -3.30
N CYS A 55 1.85 -11.39 -3.94
CA CYS A 55 1.83 -12.85 -4.14
C CYS A 55 2.72 -13.34 -5.32
N GLY A 56 3.19 -12.44 -6.18
CA GLY A 56 3.95 -12.75 -7.39
C GLY A 56 3.09 -12.84 -8.66
N LYS A 57 3.74 -12.92 -9.83
CA LYS A 57 3.05 -13.13 -11.12
C LYS A 57 2.30 -14.46 -11.09
N GLU A 58 1.07 -14.50 -11.58
CA GLU A 58 0.14 -15.65 -11.61
C GLU A 58 -0.50 -16.04 -10.26
N PHE A 59 -0.12 -15.38 -9.15
CA PHE A 59 -0.79 -15.56 -7.87
C PHE A 59 -1.69 -14.38 -7.57
N LEU A 60 -2.82 -14.68 -6.96
CA LEU A 60 -3.84 -13.73 -6.57
C LEU A 60 -3.97 -13.74 -5.05
N CYS A 61 -4.18 -12.58 -4.47
CA CYS A 61 -4.55 -12.43 -3.08
C CYS A 61 -6.04 -12.67 -2.90
N CYS A 62 -6.35 -13.68 -2.08
CA CYS A 62 -7.69 -14.09 -1.75
C CYS A 62 -7.93 -13.87 -0.25
N VAL A 63 -8.92 -13.07 0.11
CA VAL A 63 -9.22 -12.74 1.51
C VAL A 63 -10.51 -13.43 1.92
N SER A 64 -10.44 -14.27 2.95
CA SER A 64 -11.61 -14.91 3.52
C SER A 64 -12.50 -13.87 4.19
N HIS A 65 -13.71 -13.67 3.67
CA HIS A 65 -14.72 -12.86 4.34
C HIS A 65 -15.37 -13.76 5.40
N ILE A 66 -14.78 -13.81 6.61
CA ILE A 66 -15.47 -14.43 7.75
C ILE A 66 -16.56 -13.43 8.16
N LEU A 67 -17.80 -13.70 7.75
CA LEU A 67 -18.99 -13.04 8.26
C LEU A 67 -19.48 -13.76 9.53
#